data_AF-A0A969TH58-F1
#
_entry.id   AF-A0A969TH58-F1
#
_cell.length_a   1.000
_cell.length_b   1.000
_cell.length_c   1.000
_cell.angle_alpha   90.00
_cell.angle_beta   90.00
_cell.angle_gamma   90.00
#
_symmetry.space_group_name_H-M   'P 1'
#
loop_
_entity.id
_entity.type
_entity.pdbx_description
1 polymer ?
#
loop_
_entity_poly.entity_id
_entity_poly.type
_entity_poly.pdbx_seq_one_letter_code
_entity_poly.pdbx_strand_id
1 'polypeptide(L)'
;MRISVLLIVMGVIIAIAMSIGIIYVVIAFRCGVQALQRSWQHHDGMAITLRSLGLNLCEPLISSLFILVLWLFSRPDPFAPGQPVGFLIGVMLFPFVILVLPLLGLSYPRYRCINADVLGLGFSRLVLTVGFLSFLFTAGYLLLIAAPVCVLNTVLLRYSARWGQRLLAGPLA
;
A
#
# COMPACT_ATOMS: atom_id res chain seq x y z
N MET A 1 13.74 29.98 17.00
CA MET A 1 14.79 28.96 16.77
C MET A 1 14.34 27.51 16.98
N ARG A 2 13.60 27.16 18.05
CA ARG A 2 13.20 25.75 18.33
C ARG A 2 12.27 25.12 17.27
N ILE A 3 11.34 25.88 16.71
CA ILE A 3 10.39 25.40 15.69
C ILE A 3 11.12 25.03 14.38
N SER A 4 12.12 25.81 13.98
CA SER A 4 12.91 25.55 12.77
C SER A 4 13.69 24.24 12.85
N VAL A 5 14.30 23.94 14.01
CA VAL A 5 15.04 22.68 14.23
C VAL A 5 14.09 21.48 14.19
N LEU A 6 12.92 21.59 14.82
CA LEU A 6 11.92 20.51 14.82
C LEU A 6 11.44 20.18 13.40
N LEU A 7 11.17 21.20 12.57
CA LEU A 7 10.75 21.01 11.18
C LEU A 7 11.84 20.33 10.33
N ILE A 8 13.11 20.70 10.53
CA ILE A 8 14.25 20.06 9.85
C ILE A 8 14.34 18.59 10.25
N VAL A 9 14.25 18.28 11.54
CA VAL A 9 14.29 16.89 12.03
C VAL A 9 13.14 16.06 11.44
N MET A 10 11.92 16.60 11.42
CA MET A 10 10.77 15.90 10.82
C MET A 10 10.94 15.69 9.31
N GLY A 11 11.48 16.67 8.59
CA GLY A 11 11.81 16.54 7.17
C GLY A 11 12.81 15.42 6.91
N VAL A 12 13.87 15.32 7.72
CA VAL A 12 14.85 14.24 7.63
C VAL A 12 14.23 12.88 7.91
N ILE A 13 13.38 12.76 8.94
CA ILE A 13 12.68 11.51 9.27
C ILE A 13 11.80 11.05 8.10
N ILE A 14 11.03 11.97 7.50
CA ILE A 14 10.19 11.67 6.34
C ILE A 14 11.04 11.22 5.16
N ALA A 15 12.13 11.93 4.86
CA ALA A 15 13.01 11.58 3.75
C ALA A 15 13.61 10.17 3.90
N ILE A 16 14.09 9.84 5.11
CA ILE A 16 14.60 8.50 5.43
C ILE A 16 13.49 7.45 5.32
N ALA A 17 12.32 7.70 5.90
CA ALA A 17 11.19 6.77 5.87
C ALA A 17 10.72 6.49 4.43
N MET A 18 10.68 7.51 3.57
CA MET A 18 10.33 7.39 2.16
C MET A 18 11.40 6.61 1.39
N SER A 19 12.68 6.91 1.61
CA SER A 19 13.80 6.21 0.96
C SER A 19 13.79 4.72 1.29
N ILE A 20 13.59 4.37 2.56
CA ILE A 20 13.45 2.99 3.02
C ILE A 20 12.14 2.37 2.48
N GLY A 21 11.05 3.15 2.43
CA GLY A 21 9.78 2.74 1.88
C GLY A 21 9.88 2.27 0.44
N ILE A 22 10.58 3.02 -0.42
CA ILE A 22 10.82 2.67 -1.83
C ILE A 22 11.47 1.28 -1.96
N ILE A 23 12.49 1.00 -1.13
CA ILE A 23 13.15 -0.30 -1.12
C ILE A 23 12.15 -1.43 -0.83
N TYR A 24 11.29 -1.25 0.19
CA TYR A 24 10.29 -2.25 0.54
C TYR A 24 9.16 -2.36 -0.47
N VAL A 25 8.79 -1.29 -1.18
CA VAL A 25 7.85 -1.35 -2.31
C VAL A 25 8.40 -2.25 -3.41
N VAL A 26 9.67 -2.07 -3.79
CA VAL A 26 10.31 -2.92 -4.81
C VAL A 26 10.37 -4.38 -4.36
N ILE A 27 10.74 -4.64 -3.10
CA ILE A 27 10.80 -6.00 -2.55
C ILE A 27 9.39 -6.62 -2.55
N ALA A 28 8.38 -5.91 -2.04
CA ALA A 28 7.00 -6.39 -2.01
C ALA A 28 6.50 -6.70 -3.44
N PHE A 29 6.75 -5.81 -4.40
CA PHE A 29 6.39 -6.04 -5.80
C PHE A 29 7.04 -7.30 -6.38
N ARG A 30 8.35 -7.51 -6.17
CA ARG A 30 9.04 -8.73 -6.63
C ARG A 30 8.41 -9.99 -6.02
N CYS A 31 8.09 -9.96 -4.72
CA CYS A 31 7.39 -11.06 -4.06
C CYS A 31 5.96 -11.26 -4.61
N GLY A 32 5.24 -10.17 -4.89
CA GLY A 32 3.91 -10.23 -5.46
C GLY A 32 3.89 -10.88 -6.85
N VAL A 33 4.83 -10.51 -7.72
CA VAL A 33 5.01 -11.14 -9.04
C VAL A 33 5.33 -12.64 -8.91
N GLN A 34 6.21 -13.02 -7.97
CA GLN A 34 6.52 -14.44 -7.72
C GLN A 34 5.29 -15.21 -7.23
N ALA A 35 4.48 -14.62 -6.34
CA ALA A 35 3.23 -15.23 -5.87
C ALA A 35 2.24 -15.45 -7.02
N LEU A 36 2.11 -14.46 -7.92
CA LEU A 36 1.27 -14.59 -9.12
C LEU A 36 1.76 -15.68 -10.05
N GLN A 37 3.08 -15.75 -10.31
CA GLN A 37 3.67 -16.79 -11.16
C GLN A 37 3.42 -18.20 -10.59
N ARG A 38 3.64 -18.39 -9.28
CA ARG A 38 3.34 -19.68 -8.63
C ARG A 38 1.86 -20.00 -8.63
N SER A 39 0.98 -19.01 -8.58
CA SER A 39 -0.47 -19.25 -8.62
C SER A 39 -0.94 -19.95 -9.89
N TRP A 40 -0.19 -19.88 -10.99
CA TRP A 40 -0.50 -20.57 -12.24
C TRP A 40 -0.15 -22.06 -12.21
N GLN A 41 0.65 -22.49 -11.24
CA GLN A 41 1.03 -23.90 -11.03
C GLN A 41 0.02 -24.64 -10.15
N HIS A 42 -0.96 -23.92 -9.58
CA HIS A 42 -1.99 -24.45 -8.70
C HIS A 42 -3.38 -24.20 -9.30
N HIS A 43 -4.32 -25.11 -9.04
CA HIS A 43 -5.70 -25.03 -9.56
C HIS A 43 -6.77 -25.04 -8.46
N ASP A 44 -6.36 -25.04 -7.19
CA ASP A 44 -7.20 -25.13 -6.00
C ASP A 44 -7.22 -23.80 -5.21
N GLY A 45 -7.73 -23.83 -3.97
CA GLY A 45 -7.79 -22.64 -3.10
C GLY A 45 -6.42 -21.99 -2.82
N MET A 46 -5.32 -22.72 -3.03
CA MET A 46 -3.96 -22.19 -2.94
C MET A 46 -3.69 -21.17 -4.05
N ALA A 47 -4.20 -21.40 -5.27
CA ALA A 47 -4.06 -20.48 -6.39
C ALA A 47 -4.72 -19.13 -6.10
N ILE A 48 -5.92 -19.15 -5.52
CA ILE A 48 -6.66 -17.92 -5.15
C ILE A 48 -5.92 -17.16 -4.05
N THR A 49 -5.41 -17.86 -3.04
CA THR A 49 -4.65 -17.28 -1.94
C THR A 49 -3.34 -16.65 -2.43
N LEU A 50 -2.62 -17.32 -3.34
CA LEU A 50 -1.42 -16.79 -3.99
C LEU A 50 -1.71 -15.55 -4.87
N ARG A 51 -2.83 -15.54 -5.60
CA ARG A 51 -3.25 -14.38 -6.39
C ARG A 51 -3.61 -13.20 -5.49
N SER A 52 -4.35 -13.46 -4.42
CA SER A 52 -4.70 -12.49 -3.38
C SER A 52 -3.45 -11.87 -2.76
N LEU A 53 -2.49 -12.70 -2.32
CA LEU A 53 -1.20 -12.26 -1.81
C LEU A 53 -0.43 -11.44 -2.86
N GLY A 54 -0.40 -11.94 -4.10
CA GLY A 54 0.31 -11.32 -5.20
C GLY A 54 -0.18 -9.92 -5.51
N LEU A 55 -1.49 -9.76 -5.67
CA LEU A 55 -2.11 -8.46 -5.90
C LEU A 55 -1.94 -7.52 -4.71
N ASN A 56 -2.10 -8.03 -3.49
CA ASN A 56 -1.90 -7.24 -2.27
C ASN A 56 -0.46 -6.69 -2.15
N LEU A 57 0.56 -7.48 -2.48
CA LEU A 57 1.95 -7.04 -2.42
C LEU A 57 2.35 -6.12 -3.59
N CYS A 58 1.71 -6.26 -4.75
CA CYS A 58 1.91 -5.38 -5.90
C CYS A 58 1.17 -4.04 -5.79
N GLU A 59 0.09 -4.00 -5.00
CA GLU A 59 -0.79 -2.83 -4.85
C GLU A 59 -0.04 -1.52 -4.60
N PRO A 60 0.93 -1.43 -3.66
CA PRO A 60 1.57 -0.14 -3.36
C PRO A 60 2.27 0.49 -4.56
N LEU A 61 2.92 -0.33 -5.40
CA LEU A 61 3.60 0.16 -6.60
C LEU A 61 2.57 0.58 -7.66
N ILE A 62 1.55 -0.24 -7.90
CA ILE A 62 0.53 0.04 -8.91
C ILE A 62 -0.24 1.31 -8.54
N SER A 63 -0.65 1.45 -7.27
CA SER A 63 -1.32 2.64 -6.75
C SER A 63 -0.43 3.88 -6.88
N SER A 64 0.87 3.78 -6.58
CA SER A 64 1.81 4.90 -6.72
C SER A 64 1.97 5.34 -8.18
N LEU A 65 2.08 4.39 -9.11
CA LEU A 65 2.14 4.67 -10.55
C LEU A 65 0.83 5.28 -11.06
N PHE A 66 -0.31 4.78 -10.59
CA PHE A 66 -1.61 5.31 -10.95
C PHE A 66 -1.81 6.75 -10.45
N ILE A 67 -1.42 7.03 -9.20
CA ILE A 67 -1.40 8.39 -8.63
C ILE A 67 -0.50 9.31 -9.46
N LEU A 68 0.70 8.85 -9.84
CA LEU A 68 1.64 9.62 -10.67
C LEU A 68 1.05 9.93 -12.04
N VAL A 69 0.48 8.94 -12.72
CA VAL A 69 -0.18 9.09 -14.02
C VAL A 69 -1.32 10.09 -13.89
N LEU A 70 -2.22 9.91 -12.93
CA LEU A 70 -3.30 10.85 -12.69
C LEU A 70 -2.75 12.26 -12.47
N TRP A 71 -1.70 12.44 -11.65
CA TRP A 71 -1.12 13.76 -11.38
C TRP A 71 -0.56 14.42 -12.66
N LEU A 72 0.16 13.67 -13.49
CA LEU A 72 0.71 14.15 -14.76
C LEU A 72 -0.38 14.58 -15.76
N PHE A 73 -1.50 13.85 -15.81
CA PHE A 73 -2.59 14.12 -16.74
C PHE A 73 -3.64 15.10 -16.21
N SER A 74 -3.71 15.33 -14.90
CA SER A 74 -4.74 16.17 -14.29
C SER A 74 -4.58 17.67 -14.55
N ARG A 75 -3.43 18.14 -15.09
CA ARG A 75 -3.07 19.58 -15.18
C ARG A 75 -3.62 20.35 -13.97
N PRO A 76 -3.19 20.01 -12.73
CA PRO A 76 -3.82 20.56 -11.55
C PRO A 76 -3.66 22.07 -11.60
N ASP A 77 -4.75 22.79 -11.86
CA ASP A 77 -4.79 24.23 -11.73
C ASP A 77 -4.72 24.48 -10.22
N PRO A 78 -3.60 25.03 -9.69
CA PRO A 78 -3.36 25.09 -8.25
C PRO A 78 -4.36 25.98 -7.50
N PHE A 79 -5.24 26.68 -8.24
CA PHE A 79 -6.23 27.61 -7.73
C PHE A 79 -7.69 27.20 -7.97
N ALA A 80 -7.96 26.01 -8.53
CA ALA A 80 -9.33 25.56 -8.80
C ALA A 80 -9.91 24.76 -7.60
N PRO A 81 -10.83 25.34 -6.79
CA PRO A 81 -11.48 24.62 -5.71
C PRO A 81 -12.47 23.59 -6.29
N GLY A 82 -12.18 22.29 -6.13
CA GLY A 82 -13.10 21.20 -6.51
C GLY A 82 -12.47 20.03 -7.27
N GLN A 83 -11.28 20.19 -7.84
CA GLN A 83 -10.58 19.09 -8.50
C GLN A 83 -10.04 17.95 -7.60
N PRO A 84 -9.79 18.10 -6.28
CA PRO A 84 -9.17 17.01 -5.52
C PRO A 84 -10.10 15.81 -5.29
N VAL A 85 -11.43 15.97 -5.42
CA VAL A 85 -12.38 14.91 -5.05
C VAL A 85 -12.40 13.76 -6.07
N GLY A 86 -12.39 14.05 -7.37
CA GLY A 86 -12.36 13.03 -8.43
C GLY A 86 -11.03 12.27 -8.46
N PHE A 87 -9.92 12.98 -8.25
CA PHE A 87 -8.59 12.39 -8.08
C PHE A 87 -8.55 11.46 -6.86
N LEU A 88 -9.07 11.93 -5.72
CA LEU A 88 -9.12 11.17 -4.48
C LEU A 88 -9.99 9.91 -4.63
N ILE A 89 -11.16 10.00 -5.26
CA ILE A 89 -12.05 8.84 -5.50
C ILE A 89 -11.38 7.80 -6.41
N GLY A 90 -10.77 8.22 -7.52
CA GLY A 90 -10.08 7.31 -8.43
C GLY A 90 -8.91 6.58 -7.76
N VAL A 91 -8.10 7.33 -6.98
CA VAL A 91 -6.99 6.79 -6.20
C VAL A 91 -7.49 5.84 -5.08
N MET A 92 -8.67 6.10 -4.51
CA MET A 92 -9.24 5.28 -3.45
C MET A 92 -9.91 4.00 -3.94
N LEU A 93 -10.47 3.97 -5.16
CA LEU A 93 -11.17 2.79 -5.67
C LEU A 93 -10.23 1.64 -6.05
N PHE A 94 -9.01 1.95 -6.51
CA PHE A 94 -8.09 0.94 -7.03
C PHE A 94 -7.61 -0.07 -5.97
N PRO A 95 -7.18 0.34 -4.76
CA PRO A 95 -6.81 -0.62 -3.71
C PRO A 95 -8.03 -1.39 -3.19
N PHE A 96 -9.24 -0.82 -3.25
CA PHE A 96 -10.48 -1.50 -2.86
C PHE A 96 -10.77 -2.70 -3.76
N VAL A 97 -10.57 -2.60 -5.07
CA VAL A 97 -10.75 -3.73 -6.00
C VAL A 97 -9.77 -4.87 -5.68
N ILE A 98 -8.55 -4.53 -5.28
CA ILE A 98 -7.53 -5.52 -4.89
C ILE A 98 -7.90 -6.23 -3.59
N LEU A 99 -8.68 -5.60 -2.71
CA LEU A 99 -9.20 -6.19 -1.47
C LEU A 99 -10.38 -7.15 -1.69
N VAL A 100 -11.03 -7.13 -2.86
CA VAL A 100 -12.16 -8.03 -3.16
C VAL A 100 -11.70 -9.47 -3.41
N LEU A 101 -10.54 -9.68 -4.03
CA LEU A 101 -10.02 -11.03 -4.27
C LEU A 101 -9.74 -11.84 -2.99
N PRO A 102 -9.11 -11.27 -1.95
CA PRO A 102 -8.96 -11.95 -0.66
C PRO A 102 -10.30 -12.39 -0.04
N LEU A 103 -11.39 -11.63 -0.24
CA LEU A 103 -12.73 -12.00 0.25
C LEU A 103 -13.23 -13.30 -0.39
N LEU A 104 -12.95 -13.52 -1.68
CA LEU A 104 -13.25 -14.79 -2.36
C LEU A 104 -12.45 -15.94 -1.73
N GLY A 105 -11.23 -15.68 -1.28
CA GLY A 105 -10.38 -16.64 -0.58
C GLY A 105 -10.88 -17.08 0.81
N LEU A 106 -11.73 -16.27 1.47
CA LEU A 106 -12.31 -16.61 2.79
C LEU A 106 -13.30 -17.79 2.73
N SER A 107 -13.81 -18.09 1.54
CA SER A 107 -14.69 -19.23 1.29
C SER A 107 -13.96 -20.58 1.43
N TYR A 108 -12.62 -20.60 1.37
CA TYR A 108 -11.80 -21.81 1.52
C TYR A 108 -11.35 -22.00 2.98
N PRO A 109 -11.87 -23.00 3.72
CA PRO A 109 -11.61 -23.14 5.16
C PRO A 109 -10.11 -23.31 5.48
N ARG A 110 -9.38 -24.03 4.62
CA ARG A 110 -7.95 -24.31 4.80
C ARG A 110 -7.08 -23.05 4.76
N TYR A 111 -7.46 -22.05 3.96
CA TYR A 111 -6.67 -20.82 3.74
C TYR A 111 -7.34 -19.56 4.32
N ARG A 112 -8.40 -19.72 5.10
CA ARG A 112 -9.22 -18.61 5.60
C ARG A 112 -8.39 -17.65 6.46
N CYS A 113 -7.56 -18.16 7.36
CA CYS A 113 -6.71 -17.33 8.22
C CYS A 113 -5.70 -16.51 7.40
N ILE A 114 -5.04 -17.14 6.43
CA ILE A 114 -4.07 -16.45 5.55
C ILE A 114 -4.77 -15.37 4.75
N ASN A 115 -5.94 -15.65 4.16
CA ASN A 115 -6.69 -14.65 3.40
C ASN A 115 -7.22 -13.51 4.27
N ALA A 116 -7.58 -13.77 5.54
CA ALA A 116 -7.92 -12.74 6.51
C ALA A 116 -6.71 -11.83 6.82
N ASP A 117 -5.51 -12.41 6.96
CA ASP A 117 -4.27 -11.65 7.18
C ASP A 117 -3.91 -10.80 5.95
N VAL A 118 -4.04 -11.34 4.72
CA VAL A 118 -3.85 -10.57 3.48
C VAL A 118 -4.79 -9.36 3.47
N LEU A 119 -6.07 -9.60 3.79
CA LEU A 119 -7.10 -8.57 3.80
C LEU A 119 -6.83 -7.50 4.87
N GLY A 120 -6.48 -7.91 6.08
CA GLY A 120 -6.13 -7.00 7.19
C GLY A 120 -4.93 -6.11 6.86
N LEU A 121 -3.89 -6.68 6.25
CA LEU A 121 -2.71 -5.92 5.80
C LEU A 121 -3.04 -4.93 4.68
N GLY A 122 -3.81 -5.37 3.68
CA GLY A 122 -4.22 -4.49 2.58
C GLY A 122 -5.11 -3.35 3.07
N PHE A 123 -6.08 -3.64 3.95
CA PHE A 123 -6.98 -2.64 4.52
C PHE A 123 -6.22 -1.64 5.39
N SER A 124 -5.27 -2.10 6.21
CA SER A 124 -4.45 -1.23 7.05
C SER A 124 -3.62 -0.24 6.22
N ARG A 125 -3.02 -0.70 5.12
CA ARG A 125 -2.26 0.16 4.20
C ARG A 125 -3.16 1.13 3.45
N LEU A 126 -4.34 0.69 3.04
CA LEU A 126 -5.34 1.56 2.42
C LEU A 126 -5.73 2.67 3.40
N VAL A 127 -6.15 2.36 4.62
CA VAL A 127 -6.55 3.35 5.64
C VAL A 127 -5.44 4.37 5.89
N LEU A 128 -4.18 3.93 5.98
CA LEU A 128 -3.05 4.85 6.16
C LEU A 128 -2.76 5.70 4.94
N THR A 129 -2.84 5.14 3.73
CA THR A 129 -2.64 5.89 2.48
C THR A 129 -3.73 6.93 2.29
N VAL A 130 -4.99 6.53 2.52
CA VAL A 130 -6.16 7.41 2.52
C VAL A 130 -5.99 8.52 3.54
N GLY A 131 -5.71 8.17 4.80
CA GLY A 131 -5.49 9.14 5.87
C GLY A 131 -4.36 10.11 5.55
N PHE A 132 -3.24 9.62 5.01
CA PHE A 132 -2.10 10.43 4.60
C PHE A 132 -2.46 11.41 3.48
N LEU A 133 -3.09 10.94 2.41
CA LEU A 133 -3.51 11.77 1.28
C LEU A 133 -4.56 12.79 1.71
N SER A 134 -5.62 12.36 2.40
CA SER A 134 -6.66 13.25 2.92
C SER A 134 -6.07 14.34 3.83
N PHE A 135 -5.09 14.00 4.66
CA PHE A 135 -4.40 14.96 5.51
C PHE A 135 -3.54 15.95 4.72
N LEU A 136 -2.77 15.47 3.73
CA LEU A 136 -2.01 16.33 2.82
C LEU A 136 -2.90 17.35 2.09
N PHE A 137 -4.11 16.95 1.69
CA PHE A 137 -5.04 17.79 0.95
C PHE A 137 -5.90 18.73 1.83
N THR A 138 -6.23 18.36 3.08
CA THR A 138 -7.12 19.17 3.94
C THR A 138 -6.40 20.03 4.97
N ALA A 139 -5.31 19.53 5.56
CA ALA A 139 -4.70 20.11 6.74
C ALA A 139 -3.29 20.63 6.47
N GLY A 140 -3.02 21.06 5.22
CA GLY A 140 -1.72 21.49 4.73
C GLY A 140 -0.82 22.02 5.85
N TYR A 141 0.39 21.45 5.94
CA TYR A 141 1.53 21.91 6.77
C TYR A 141 1.82 21.22 8.13
N LEU A 142 1.00 20.31 8.68
CA LEU A 142 1.38 19.64 9.94
C LEU A 142 2.30 18.41 9.71
N LEU A 143 3.58 18.68 9.42
CA LEU A 143 4.67 17.68 9.31
C LEU A 143 4.75 16.72 10.52
N LEU A 144 4.25 17.15 11.68
CA LEU A 144 4.19 16.36 12.92
C LEU A 144 3.33 15.10 12.82
N ILE A 145 2.31 15.09 11.95
CA ILE A 145 1.45 13.93 11.71
C ILE A 145 1.90 13.16 10.46
N ALA A 146 2.42 13.88 9.45
CA ALA A 146 2.96 13.25 8.24
C ALA A 146 4.13 12.29 8.56
N ALA A 147 5.05 12.70 9.43
CA ALA A 147 6.20 11.88 9.82
C ALA A 147 5.82 10.51 10.41
N PRO A 148 4.99 10.40 11.47
CA PRO A 148 4.61 9.10 12.02
C PRO A 148 3.79 8.27 11.03
N VAL A 149 2.93 8.88 10.21
CA VAL A 149 2.16 8.15 9.18
C VAL A 149 3.08 7.56 8.10
N CYS A 150 4.07 8.32 7.62
CA CYS A 150 5.09 7.81 6.71
C CYS A 150 5.87 6.63 7.33
N VAL A 151 6.29 6.75 8.59
CA VAL A 151 7.01 5.68 9.29
C VAL A 151 6.12 4.43 9.43
N LEU A 152 4.87 4.58 9.84
CA LEU A 152 3.92 3.47 9.96
C LEU A 152 3.68 2.76 8.63
N ASN A 153 3.51 3.52 7.53
CA ASN A 153 3.40 2.96 6.19
C ASN A 153 4.64 2.16 5.80
N THR A 154 5.84 2.70 6.04
CA THR A 154 7.10 1.99 5.77
C THR A 154 7.26 0.72 6.61
N VAL A 155 6.85 0.76 7.89
CA VAL A 155 6.85 -0.42 8.77
C VAL A 155 5.88 -1.50 8.27
N LEU A 156 4.68 -1.12 7.85
CA LEU A 156 3.70 -2.05 7.31
C LEU A 156 4.14 -2.64 5.97
N LEU A 157 4.76 -1.86 5.10
CA LEU A 157 5.35 -2.34 3.86
C LEU A 157 6.46 -3.37 4.14
N ARG A 158 7.34 -3.07 5.10
CA ARG A 158 8.38 -4.00 5.56
C ARG A 158 7.79 -5.29 6.09
N TYR A 159 6.76 -5.19 6.94
CA TYR A 159 6.09 -6.35 7.51
C TYR A 159 5.45 -7.21 6.41
N SER A 160 4.69 -6.58 5.51
CA SER A 160 4.01 -7.23 4.38
C SER A 160 5.00 -7.94 3.46
N ALA A 161 6.11 -7.28 3.12
CA ALA A 161 7.16 -7.86 2.28
C ALA A 161 7.81 -9.09 2.93
N ARG A 162 8.18 -9.00 4.20
CA ARG A 162 8.79 -10.11 4.95
C ARG A 162 7.83 -11.28 5.12
N TRP A 163 6.57 -10.99 5.40
CA TRP A 163 5.54 -11.99 5.54
C TRP A 163 5.29 -12.71 4.20
N GLY A 164 5.18 -11.96 3.10
CA GLY A 164 5.09 -12.52 1.75
C GLY A 164 6.29 -13.39 1.37
N GLN A 165 7.51 -12.96 1.71
CA GLN A 165 8.72 -13.78 1.51
C GLN A 165 8.67 -15.10 2.27
N ARG A 166 8.21 -15.09 3.53
CA ARG A 166 8.08 -16.31 4.34
C ARG A 166 7.06 -17.27 3.74
N LEU A 167 5.92 -16.75 3.31
CA LEU A 167 4.87 -17.55 2.65
C LEU A 167 5.37 -18.17 1.33
N LEU A 168 6.23 -17.47 0.59
CA LEU A 168 6.82 -18.00 -0.64
C LEU A 168 8.03 -18.91 -0.39
N ALA A 169 8.65 -18.87 0.79
CA ALA A 169 9.79 -19.73 1.11
C ALA A 169 9.36 -21.12 1.64
N GLY A 170 8.14 -21.27 2.15
CA GLY A 170 7.63 -22.53 2.69
C GLY A 170 6.40 -23.07 1.96
N PRO A 171 5.95 -24.29 2.28
CA PRO A 171 4.61 -24.74 1.90
C PRO A 171 3.57 -23.83 2.58
N LEU A 172 2.64 -23.28 1.79
CA LEU A 172 1.45 -22.58 2.31
C LEU A 172 0.62 -23.61 3.10
N ALA A 173 0.85 -23.68 4.41
CA ALA A 173 0.19 -24.64 5.30
C ALA A 173 -1.32 -24.37 5.38
#